data_AF-A0A2V9NBE6-F1
#
_entry.id   AF-A0A2V9NBE6-F1
#
_cell.length_a   1.000
_cell.length_b   1.000
_cell.length_c   1.000
_cell.angle_alpha   90.00
_cell.angle_beta   90.00
_cell.angle_gamma   90.00
#
_symmetry.space_group_name_H-M   'P 1'
#
loop_
_entity.id
_entity.type
_entity.pdbx_description
1 polymer ?
#
loop_
_entity_poly.entity_id
_entity_poly.type
_entity_poly.pdbx_seq_one_letter_code
_entity_poly.pdbx_strand_id
1 'polypeptide(L)' 'MEKDMAKKANQQRQADLKRDTEKLFKLASELKDYVDKTNENVLSLDVLKKAEEIEKLAHSVKEKMKGSGAFVAP' A
#
# COMPACT_ATOMS: atom_id res chain seq x y z
N MET A 1 25.10 8.77 16.63
CA MET A 1 25.22 7.63 15.69
C MET A 1 23.97 6.75 15.71
N GLU A 2 23.71 5.91 16.73
CA GLU A 2 22.50 5.04 16.74
C GLU A 2 21.17 5.82 16.73
N LYS A 3 21.05 6.87 17.55
CA LYS A 3 19.84 7.72 17.58
C LYS A 3 19.55 8.38 16.22
N ASP A 4 20.59 8.75 15.48
CA ASP A 4 20.46 9.38 14.17
C ASP A 4 20.03 8.36 13.10
N MET A 5 20.53 7.12 13.19
CA MET A 5 20.10 6.03 12.32
C MET A 5 18.64 5.63 12.57
N ALA A 6 18.24 5.50 13.83
CA ALA A 6 16.85 5.21 14.20
C ALA A 6 15.88 6.30 13.72
N LYS A 7 16.27 7.57 13.84
CA LYS A 7 15.49 8.71 13.34
C LYS A 7 15.33 8.66 11.82
N LYS A 8 16.41 8.43 11.07
CA LYS A 8 16.38 8.30 9.61
C LYS A 8 15.52 7.13 9.15
N ALA A 9 15.64 5.97 9.80
CA ALA A 9 14.82 4.80 9.47
C ALA A 9 13.32 5.05 9.69
N ASN A 10 12.95 5.76 10.77
CA ASN A 10 11.56 6.11 11.03
C ASN A 10 11.03 7.13 10.01
N GLN A 11 11.84 8.12 9.61
CA GLN A 11 11.48 9.07 8.56
C GLN A 11 11.26 8.38 7.22
N GLN A 12 12.14 7.45 6.84
CA GLN A 12 11.98 6.67 5.61
C GLN A 12 10.71 5.82 5.66
N ARG A 13 10.44 5.14 6.78
CA ARG A 13 9.21 4.35 6.96
C ARG A 13 7.96 5.21 6.78
N GLN A 14 7.93 6.42 7.35
CA GLN A 14 6.81 7.35 7.20
C GLN A 14 6.63 7.82 5.75
N ALA A 15 7.73 8.13 5.06
CA ALA A 15 7.70 8.52 3.65
C ALA A 15 7.15 7.39 2.76
N ASP A 16 7.63 6.15 2.98
CA ASP A 16 7.18 4.97 2.26
C ASP A 16 5.69 4.69 2.52
N LEU A 17 5.25 4.77 3.78
CA LEU A 17 3.84 4.60 4.15
C LEU A 17 2.95 5.63 3.47
N LYS A 18 3.35 6.90 3.46
CA LYS A 18 2.60 7.96 2.79
C LYS A 18 2.47 7.67 1.30
N ARG A 19 3.58 7.40 0.62
CA ARG A 19 3.61 7.11 -0.81
C ARG A 19 2.75 5.90 -1.16
N ASP A 20 2.88 4.82 -0.39
CA ASP A 20 2.17 3.58 -0.68
C ASP A 20 0.66 3.71 -0.40
N THR A 21 0.27 4.50 0.61
CA THR A 21 -1.15 4.83 0.89
C THR A 21 -1.76 5.71 -0.21
N GLU A 22 -1.03 6.71 -0.69
CA GLU A 22 -1.45 7.53 -1.85
C GLU A 22 -1.64 6.66 -3.10
N LYS A 23 -0.72 5.73 -3.36
CA LYS A 23 -0.84 4.78 -4.46
C LYS A 23 -2.05 3.86 -4.29
N LEU A 24 -2.30 3.36 -3.08
CA LEU A 24 -3.46 2.53 -2.77
C LEU A 24 -4.77 3.27 -3.06
N PHE A 25 -4.88 4.52 -2.59
CA PHE A 25 -6.04 5.36 -2.83
C PHE A 25 -6.29 5.60 -4.32
N LYS A 26 -5.23 5.89 -5.08
CA LYS A 26 -5.32 6.06 -6.53
C LYS A 26 -5.81 4.80 -7.23
N LEU A 27 -5.21 3.64 -6.95
CA LEU A 27 -5.61 2.38 -7.57
C LEU A 27 -7.05 1.99 -7.21
N ALA A 28 -7.46 2.18 -5.96
CA ALA A 28 -8.84 1.95 -5.53
C ALA A 28 -9.84 2.87 -6.24
N SER A 29 -9.48 4.15 -6.43
CA SER A 29 -10.31 5.11 -7.17
C SER A 29 -10.42 4.73 -8.64
N GLU A 30 -9.31 4.36 -9.28
CA GLU A 30 -9.33 3.86 -10.66
C GLU A 30 -10.19 2.60 -10.77
N LEU A 31 -10.03 1.62 -9.88
CA LEU A 31 -10.83 0.40 -9.88
C LEU A 31 -12.33 0.72 -9.78
N LYS A 32 -12.71 1.65 -8.89
CA LYS A 32 -14.10 2.13 -8.77
C LYS A 32 -14.58 2.75 -10.08
N ASP A 33 -13.83 3.66 -10.67
CA ASP A 33 -14.20 4.32 -11.94
C ASP A 33 -14.35 3.32 -13.08
N TYR A 34 -13.48 2.30 -13.14
CA TYR A 34 -13.59 1.23 -14.13
C TYR A 34 -14.86 0.41 -13.92
N VAL A 35 -15.15 -0.01 -12.67
CA VAL A 35 -16.37 -0.75 -12.34
C VAL A 35 -17.63 0.06 -12.65
N ASP A 36 -17.66 1.34 -12.28
CA ASP A 36 -18.80 2.25 -12.53
C ASP A 36 -19.05 2.47 -14.04
N LYS A 37 -18.00 2.41 -14.87
CA LYS A 37 -18.08 2.54 -16.34
C LYS A 37 -18.35 1.22 -17.07
N THR A 38 -18.17 0.08 -16.42
CA THR A 38 -18.45 -1.25 -16.98
C THR A 38 -19.85 -1.73 -16.59
N ASN A 39 -20.51 -2.49 -17.47
CA ASN A 39 -21.76 -3.16 -17.11
C ASN A 39 -21.49 -4.47 -16.34
N GLU A 40 -22.51 -5.03 -15.69
CA GLU A 40 -22.44 -6.24 -14.84
C GLU A 40 -21.81 -7.48 -15.51
N ASN A 41 -21.64 -7.48 -16.83
CA ASN A 41 -21.15 -8.61 -17.61
C ASN A 41 -19.70 -8.47 -18.10
N VAL A 42 -18.96 -7.42 -17.72
CA VAL A 42 -17.57 -7.20 -18.15
C VAL A 42 -16.61 -7.19 -16.96
N LEU A 43 -16.33 -8.37 -16.41
CA LEU A 43 -15.15 -8.56 -15.56
C LEU A 43 -13.92 -8.70 -16.46
N SER A 44 -13.29 -7.58 -16.80
CA SER A 44 -12.09 -7.59 -17.65
C SER A 44 -10.88 -8.15 -16.90
N LEU A 45 -9.95 -8.75 -17.64
CA LEU A 45 -8.65 -9.18 -17.10
C LEU A 45 -7.88 -8.01 -16.47
N ASP A 46 -8.12 -6.78 -16.92
CA ASP A 46 -7.46 -5.59 -16.38
C ASP A 46 -8.02 -5.18 -15.01
N VAL A 47 -9.32 -5.37 -14.78
CA VAL A 47 -9.95 -5.18 -13.46
C VAL A 47 -9.40 -6.18 -12.45
N LEU A 48 -9.25 -7.45 -12.84
CA LEU A 48 -8.64 -8.50 -12.01
C LEU A 48 -7.19 -8.15 -11.63
N LYS A 49 -6.36 -7.76 -12.61
CA LYS A 49 -4.96 -7.36 -12.35
C LYS A 49 -4.86 -6.15 -11.41
N LYS A 50 -5.73 -5.14 -11.58
CA LYS A 50 -5.78 -3.97 -10.69
C LYS A 50 -6.18 -4.37 -9.26
N ALA A 51 -7.16 -5.26 -9.11
CA ALA A 51 -7.57 -5.76 -7.80
C ALA A 51 -6.42 -6.50 -7.09
N GLU A 52 -5.69 -7.36 -7.80
CA GLU A 52 -4.50 -8.03 -7.25
C GLU A 52 -3.39 -7.05 -6.83
N GLU A 53 -3.15 -5.99 -7.60
CA GLU A 53 -2.16 -4.97 -7.25
C GLU A 53 -2.56 -4.23 -5.97
N ILE A 54 -3.86 -3.90 -5.84
CA ILE A 54 -4.41 -3.27 -4.63
C ILE A 54 -4.24 -4.18 -3.41
N GLU A 55 -4.55 -5.48 -3.54
CA GLU A 55 -4.38 -6.45 -2.45
C GLU A 55 -2.92 -6.51 -1.97
N LYS A 56 -1.97 -6.67 -2.90
CA LYS A 56 -0.54 -6.73 -2.58
C LYS A 56 -0.05 -5.46 -1.91
N LEU A 57 -0.50 -4.29 -2.39
CA LEU A 57 -0.13 -3.01 -1.82
C LEU A 57 -0.74 -2.80 -0.44
N ALA A 58 -2.02 -3.17 -0.25
CA ALA A 58 -2.69 -3.13 1.04
C ALA A 58 -1.97 -3.99 2.08
N HIS A 59 -1.55 -5.21 1.68
CA HIS A 59 -0.77 -6.09 2.53
C HIS A 59 0.59 -5.47 2.88
N SER A 60 1.30 -4.89 1.91
CA SER A 60 2.59 -4.23 2.15
C SER A 60 2.47 -3.04 3.11
N VAL A 61 1.46 -2.19 2.93
CA VAL A 61 1.18 -1.04 3.80
C VAL A 61 0.89 -1.53 5.22
N LYS A 62 0.01 -2.54 5.37
CA LYS A 62 -0.32 -3.13 6.67
C LYS A 62 0.91 -3.65 7.41
N GLU A 63 1.80 -4.36 6.72
CA GLU A 63 3.04 -4.87 7.32
C GLU A 63 4.02 -3.74 7.69
N LYS A 64 4.12 -2.69 6.88
CA LYS A 64 4.91 -1.49 7.22
C LYS A 64 4.32 -0.72 8.41
N MET A 65 3.00 -0.67 8.55
CA MET A 65 2.30 -0.01 9.66
C MET A 65 2.45 -0.77 10.98
N LYS A 66 2.44 -2.10 10.94
CA LYS A 66 2.78 -2.93 12.12
C LYS A 66 4.21 -2.72 12.60
N GLY A 67 5.04 -2.05 11.79
CA GLY A 67 6.35 -1.56 12.17
C GLY A 67 7.25 -2.69 12.66
N SER A 68 7.56 -3.66 11.79
CA SER A 68 8.60 -4.67 12.06
C SER A 68 8.61 -5.13 13.52
N GLY A 69 7.63 -5.93 13.94
CA GLY A 69 7.60 -6.61 15.24
C GLY A 69 8.70 -7.67 15.40
N ALA A 70 9.94 -7.35 15.06
CA ALA A 70 11.12 -8.08 15.46
C ALA A 70 11.79 -7.25 16.57
N PHE A 71 11.50 -7.65 17.80
CA PHE A 71 12.44 -7.65 18.92
C PHE A 71 13.63 -6.69 18.76
N VAL A 72 13.43 -5.44 19.18
CA VAL A 72 14.49 -4.59 19.69
C VAL A 72 14.10 -4.27 21.14
N ALA A 73 14.35 -5.26 21.99
CA ALA A 73 14.59 -5.02 23.40
C ALA A 73 16.12 -5.00 23.61
N PRO A 74 16.63 -4.20 24.57
CA PRO A 74 18.07 -3.94 24.76
C PRO A 74 18.90 -5.19 25.05
#